data_AF-A0A329S0Y2-F1
#
_entry.id   AF-A0A329S0Y2-F1
#
_cell.length_a   1.000
_cell.length_b   1.000
_cell.length_c   1.000
_cell.angle_alpha   90.00
_cell.angle_beta   90.00
_cell.angle_gamma   90.00
#
_symmetry.space_group_name_H-M   'P 1'
#
loop_
_entity.id
_entity.type
_entity.pdbx_description
1 polymer ?
#
loop_
_entity_poly.entity_id
_entity_poly.type
_entity_poly.pdbx_seq_one_letter_code
_entity_poly.pdbx_strand_id
1 'polypeptide(L)'
;MSGSLVALGTYCGIFGALLAYCNLMQVGLTVVIATVAGLLVLGYALVLAGFCFIGRTLVRSPLEAPVAAIKLQLNICSTIARYVSRGFKTRFP
;
A
#
# COMPACT_ATOMS: atom_id res chain seq x y z
N MET A 1 37.87 34.40 -24.48
CA MET A 1 37.24 34.18 -23.16
C MET A 1 35.71 34.06 -23.20
N SER A 2 35.01 34.62 -24.19
CA SER A 2 33.54 34.58 -24.28
C SER A 2 32.93 33.19 -24.58
N GLY A 3 33.54 32.40 -25.46
CA GLY A 3 32.97 31.10 -25.88
C GLY A 3 32.89 30.05 -24.76
N SER A 4 33.82 30.08 -23.80
CA SER A 4 33.85 29.12 -22.68
C SER A 4 32.80 29.45 -21.62
N LEU A 5 32.50 30.75 -21.41
CA LEU A 5 31.40 31.22 -20.55
C LEU A 5 30.03 30.87 -21.14
N VAL A 6 29.86 31.01 -22.46
CA VAL A 6 28.62 30.63 -23.16
C VAL A 6 28.40 29.11 -23.06
N ALA A 7 29.46 28.31 -23.27
CA ALA A 7 29.40 26.86 -23.11
C ALA A 7 29.04 26.43 -21.68
N LEU A 8 29.64 27.06 -20.66
CA LEU A 8 29.32 26.78 -19.26
C LEU A 8 27.85 27.11 -18.93
N GLY A 9 27.33 28.22 -19.47
CA GLY A 9 25.93 28.62 -19.31
C GLY A 9 24.95 27.62 -19.93
N THR A 10 25.24 27.11 -21.13
CA THR A 10 24.40 26.09 -21.77
C THR A 10 24.44 24.76 -21.02
N TYR A 11 25.59 24.31 -20.54
CA TYR A 11 25.68 23.08 -19.75
C TYR A 11 24.92 23.18 -18.43
N CYS A 12 25.04 24.30 -17.71
CA CYS A 12 24.27 24.55 -16.48
C CYS A 12 22.76 24.60 -16.74
N GLY A 13 22.33 25.22 -17.84
CA GLY A 13 20.92 25.28 -18.21
C GLY A 13 20.32 23.90 -18.48
N ILE A 14 21.05 23.05 -19.23
CA ILE A 14 20.62 21.68 -19.54
C ILE A 14 20.56 20.82 -18.26
N PHE A 15 21.59 20.91 -17.40
CA PHE A 15 21.61 20.19 -16.13
C PHE A 15 20.48 20.65 -15.19
N GLY A 16 20.20 21.95 -15.12
CA GLY A 16 19.11 22.50 -14.32
C GLY A 16 17.74 22.03 -14.81
N ALA A 17 17.51 22.03 -16.12
CA ALA A 17 16.27 21.51 -16.71
C ALA A 17 16.08 20.01 -16.43
N LEU A 18 17.15 19.22 -16.53
CA LEU A 18 17.13 17.79 -16.24
C LEU A 18 16.83 17.54 -14.75
N LEU A 19 17.45 18.28 -13.84
CA LEU A 19 17.16 18.18 -12.40
C LEU A 19 15.71 18.54 -12.08
N ALA A 20 15.18 19.61 -12.68
CA ALA A 20 13.79 20.03 -12.50
C ALA A 20 12.81 18.94 -12.98
N TYR A 21 13.10 18.32 -14.14
CA TYR A 21 12.32 17.20 -14.66
C TYR A 21 12.37 15.97 -13.74
N CYS A 22 13.55 15.60 -13.25
CA CYS A 22 13.71 14.49 -12.30
C CYS A 22 12.96 14.76 -10.98
N ASN A 23 12.99 15.99 -10.47
CA ASN A 23 12.22 16.37 -9.28
C ASN A 23 10.72 16.27 -9.52
N LEU A 24 10.23 16.74 -10.67
CA LEU A 24 8.82 16.59 -11.07
C LEU A 24 8.39 15.13 -11.12
N MET A 25 9.23 14.25 -11.68
CA MET A 25 8.98 12.81 -11.70
C MET A 25 9.03 12.18 -10.32
N GLN A 26 9.95 12.62 -9.45
CA GLN A 26 10.04 12.13 -8.07
C GLN A 26 8.83 12.56 -7.24
N VAL A 27 8.35 13.81 -7.40
CA VAL A 27 7.10 14.29 -6.79
C VAL A 27 5.90 13.50 -7.32
N GLY A 28 5.81 13.28 -8.63
CA GLY A 28 4.74 12.45 -9.21
C GLY A 28 4.74 11.03 -8.66
N LEU A 29 5.90 10.37 -8.62
CA LEU A 29 6.05 9.02 -8.08
C LEU A 29 5.70 8.94 -6.59
N THR A 30 6.18 9.89 -5.78
CA THR A 30 5.89 9.93 -4.35
C THR A 30 4.40 10.16 -4.07
N VAL A 31 3.73 11.02 -4.85
CA VAL A 31 2.28 11.21 -4.76
C VAL A 31 1.54 9.93 -5.13
N VAL A 32 1.93 9.24 -6.21
CA VAL A 32 1.32 7.95 -6.60
C VAL A 32 1.52 6.90 -5.50
N ILE A 33 2.72 6.75 -4.96
CA ILE A 33 2.98 5.78 -3.88
C ILE A 33 2.17 6.13 -2.64
N ALA A 34 2.13 7.41 -2.24
CA ALA A 34 1.39 7.85 -1.05
C ALA A 34 -0.13 7.65 -1.21
N THR A 35 -0.68 7.95 -2.39
CA THR A 35 -2.10 7.74 -2.68
C THR A 35 -2.46 6.26 -2.69
N VAL A 36 -1.66 5.41 -3.35
CA VAL A 36 -1.85 3.96 -3.36
C VAL A 36 -1.76 3.39 -1.94
N ALA A 37 -0.71 3.75 -1.18
CA ALA A 37 -0.55 3.32 0.21
C ALA A 37 -1.72 3.77 1.09
N GLY A 38 -2.18 5.03 0.93
CA GLY A 38 -3.35 5.56 1.63
C GLY A 38 -4.63 4.78 1.31
N LEU A 39 -4.86 4.45 0.04
CA LEU A 39 -6.01 3.63 -0.39
C LEU A 39 -5.95 2.21 0.19
N LEU A 40 -4.76 1.60 0.21
CA LEU A 40 -4.56 0.28 0.83
C LEU A 40 -4.87 0.30 2.34
N VAL A 41 -4.37 1.32 3.05
CA VAL A 41 -4.61 1.47 4.50
C VAL A 41 -6.10 1.71 4.78
N LEU A 42 -6.75 2.60 4.01
CA LEU A 42 -8.19 2.85 4.14
C LEU A 42 -9.02 1.61 3.83
N GLY A 43 -8.69 0.89 2.76
CA GLY A 43 -9.34 -0.37 2.39
C GLY A 43 -9.21 -1.41 3.50
N TYR A 44 -8.01 -1.58 4.07
CA TYR A 44 -7.79 -2.48 5.19
C TYR A 44 -8.60 -2.07 6.43
N ALA A 45 -8.62 -0.78 6.76
CA ALA A 45 -9.39 -0.26 7.90
C ALA A 45 -10.91 -0.50 7.73
N LEU A 46 -11.44 -0.30 6.53
CA LEU A 46 -12.84 -0.58 6.17
C LEU A 46 -13.17 -2.07 6.32
N VAL A 47 -12.30 -2.95 5.80
CA VAL A 47 -12.48 -4.40 5.93
C VAL A 47 -12.45 -4.81 7.40
N LEU A 48 -11.48 -4.30 8.18
CA LEU A 48 -11.40 -4.56 9.61
C LEU A 48 -12.65 -4.06 10.36
N ALA A 49 -13.14 -2.86 10.03
CA ALA A 49 -14.38 -2.33 10.60
C ALA A 49 -15.60 -3.21 10.26
N GLY A 50 -15.70 -3.69 9.01
CA GLY A 50 -16.73 -4.64 8.59
C GLY A 50 -16.67 -5.95 9.38
N PHE A 51 -15.47 -6.51 9.56
CA PHE A 51 -15.28 -7.72 10.38
C PHE A 51 -15.60 -7.48 11.86
N CYS A 52 -15.25 -6.33 12.43
CA CYS A 52 -15.66 -5.94 13.77
C CYS A 52 -17.18 -5.82 13.90
N PHE A 53 -17.85 -5.26 12.89
CA PHE A 53 -19.31 -5.12 12.87
C PHE A 53 -20.01 -6.47 12.82
N ILE A 54 -19.56 -7.39 11.95
CA ILE A 54 -20.08 -8.76 11.90
C ILE A 54 -19.78 -9.50 13.21
N GLY A 55 -18.54 -9.39 13.69
CA GLY A 55 -18.06 -10.00 14.93
C GLY A 55 -18.80 -9.50 16.18
N ARG A 56 -19.39 -8.29 16.15
CA ARG A 56 -20.23 -7.78 17.24
C ARG A 56 -21.43 -8.69 17.55
N THR A 57 -21.92 -9.45 16.57
CA THR A 57 -22.99 -10.42 16.81
C THR A 57 -22.51 -11.71 17.48
N LEU A 58 -21.20 -11.98 17.43
CA LEU A 58 -20.56 -13.18 18.02
C LEU A 58 -19.92 -12.91 19.39
N VAL A 59 -19.72 -11.65 19.78
CA VAL A 59 -18.91 -11.29 20.95
C VAL A 59 -19.74 -10.54 21.99
N ARG A 60 -19.59 -10.91 23.27
CA ARG A 60 -20.38 -10.39 24.40
C ARG A 60 -19.99 -8.97 24.83
N SER A 61 -18.79 -8.51 24.46
CA SER A 61 -18.24 -7.19 24.80
C SER A 61 -17.66 -6.49 23.56
N PRO A 62 -17.98 -5.19 23.33
CA PRO A 62 -17.51 -4.44 22.16
C PRO A 62 -15.99 -4.22 22.13
N LEU A 63 -15.31 -4.32 23.28
CA LEU A 63 -13.86 -4.18 23.41
C LEU A 63 -13.09 -5.41 22.87
N GLU A 64 -13.75 -6.57 22.81
CA GLU A 64 -13.15 -7.82 22.31
C GLU A 64 -13.36 -7.99 20.79
N ALA A 65 -14.28 -7.24 20.19
CA ALA A 65 -14.60 -7.28 18.77
C ALA A 65 -13.38 -7.08 17.83
N PRO A 66 -12.45 -6.12 18.06
CA PRO A 66 -11.28 -5.97 17.20
C PRO A 66 -10.29 -7.13 17.32
N VAL A 67 -10.11 -7.70 18.52
CA VAL A 67 -9.23 -8.86 18.73
C VAL A 67 -9.82 -10.10 18.06
N ALA A 68 -11.13 -10.29 18.16
CA ALA A 68 -11.85 -11.36 17.48
C ALA A 68 -11.78 -11.21 15.94
N ALA A 69 -11.92 -9.99 15.42
CA ALA A 69 -11.81 -9.70 13.99
C ALA A 69 -10.41 -10.03 13.43
N ILE A 70 -9.34 -9.60 14.12
CA ILE A 70 -7.95 -9.90 13.73
C ILE A 70 -7.71 -11.42 13.74
N LYS A 71 -8.17 -12.12 14.79
CA LYS A 71 -8.06 -13.59 14.86
C LYS A 71 -8.81 -14.27 13.71
N LEU A 72 -10.00 -13.78 13.36
CA LEU A 72 -10.80 -14.33 12.26
C LEU A 72 -10.08 -14.12 10.91
N GLN A 73 -9.54 -12.92 10.67
CA GLN A 73 -8.77 -12.61 9.45
C GLN A 73 -7.52 -13.50 9.33
N LEU A 74 -6.76 -13.66 10.41
CA LEU A 74 -5.58 -14.56 10.42
C LEU A 74 -5.98 -16.01 10.16
N ASN A 75 -7.09 -16.48 10.73
CA ASN A 75 -7.56 -17.84 10.54
C ASN A 75 -7.99 -18.09 9.07
N ILE A 76 -8.72 -17.15 8.47
CA ILE A 76 -9.10 -17.18 7.05
C ILE A 76 -7.84 -17.18 6.16
N CYS A 77 -6.91 -16.26 6.40
CA CYS A 77 -5.64 -16.21 5.66
C CYS A 77 -4.85 -17.52 5.76
N SER A 78 -4.74 -18.10 6.96
CA SER A 78 -4.05 -19.37 7.16
C SER A 78 -4.72 -20.53 6.43
N THR A 79 -6.05 -20.51 6.36
CA THR A 79 -6.86 -21.52 5.67
C THR A 79 -6.66 -21.41 4.16
N ILE A 80 -6.68 -20.20 3.62
CA ILE A 80 -6.40 -19.93 2.20
C ILE A 80 -4.96 -20.34 1.86
N ALA A 81 -3.97 -19.96 2.68
CA ALA A 81 -2.58 -20.36 2.47
C ALA A 81 -2.39 -21.88 2.49
N ARG A 82 -3.07 -22.58 3.41
CA ARG A 82 -3.12 -24.06 3.42
C ARG A 82 -3.84 -24.64 2.21
N TYR A 83 -4.86 -23.97 1.69
CA TYR A 83 -5.60 -24.42 0.52
C TYR A 83 -4.77 -24.26 -0.76
N VAL A 84 -4.11 -23.11 -0.92
CA VAL A 84 -3.20 -22.81 -2.03
C VAL A 84 -1.97 -23.73 -2.00
N SER A 85 -1.33 -23.94 -0.84
CA SER A 85 -0.19 -24.86 -0.72
C SER A 85 -0.55 -26.32 -1.01
N ARG A 86 -1.83 -26.69 -0.94
CA ARG A 86 -2.34 -27.99 -1.35
C ARG A 86 -2.74 -28.04 -2.83
N GLY A 87 -2.51 -26.98 -3.59
CA GLY A 87 -2.88 -26.89 -4.99
C GLY A 87 -4.40 -26.83 -5.20
N PHE A 88 -5.12 -26.11 -4.34
CA PHE A 88 -6.58 -26.00 -4.39
C PHE A 88 -7.33 -27.33 -4.23
N LYS A 89 -6.66 -28.38 -3.75
CA LYS A 89 -7.33 -29.62 -3.35
C LYS A 89 -8.05 -29.41 -2.04
N THR A 90 -9.37 -29.50 -2.10
CA THR A 90 -10.23 -29.50 -0.92
C THR A 90 -9.90 -30.72 -0.06
N ARG A 91 -9.76 -30.53 1.26
CA ARG A 91 -9.93 -31.62 2.22
C ARG A 91 -11.37 -31.60 2.68
N PHE A 92 -12.25 -32.06 1.81
CA PHE A 92 -13.49 -32.65 2.29
C PHE A 92 -13.19 -34.11 2.69
N PRO A 93 -13.78 -34.66 3.76
CA PRO A 93 -14.29 -36.02 3.67
C PRO A 93 -15.39 -36.10 2.61
#